data_AF-A0AAJ0C2I6-F1
#
_entry.id   AF-A0AAJ0C2I6-F1
#
_cell.length_a   1.000
_cell.length_b   1.000
_cell.length_c   1.000
_cell.angle_alpha   90.00
_cell.angle_beta   90.00
_cell.angle_gamma   90.00
#
_symmetry.space_group_name_H-M   'P 1'
#
loop_
_entity.id
_entity.type
_entity.pdbx_description
1 polymer ?
#
loop_
_entity_poly.entity_id
_entity_poly.type
_entity_poly.pdbx_seq_one_letter_code
_entity_poly.pdbx_strand_id
1 'polypeptide(L)'
;MEYVSGKTFRELMADWRSFREVSEYCYTMVEKAIRLFLSFYVSEGAAPGPYGGGIIRHPLFNDYKAPIQYDSVDMLEKHLNKVATIIRKATPTVRLEPDLHFVFADLYEGNFMFTDAGDIYVIDFEQASFLPLCFMSYALIQRHQVCGPLEERLNLPQNNIPTMRRICGMFVMSTSRLGKCLSA
;
A
#
# COMPACT_ATOMS: atom_id res chain seq x y z
N MET A 1 -14.26 -15.14 -11.98
CA MET A 1 -13.01 -14.89 -12.73
C MET A 1 -12.68 -16.13 -13.53
N GLU A 2 -12.17 -15.97 -14.74
CA GLU A 2 -11.63 -17.08 -15.53
C GLU A 2 -10.33 -17.57 -14.92
N TYR A 3 -10.00 -18.85 -15.10
CA TYR A 3 -8.76 -19.42 -14.61
C TYR A 3 -7.58 -18.93 -15.46
N VAL A 4 -6.53 -18.44 -14.80
CA VAL A 4 -5.29 -18.00 -15.44
C VAL A 4 -4.23 -19.07 -15.22
N SER A 5 -3.72 -19.64 -16.31
CA SER A 5 -2.60 -20.58 -16.26
C SER A 5 -1.28 -19.81 -16.19
N GLY A 6 -0.41 -20.19 -15.26
CA GLY A 6 0.88 -19.55 -15.06
C GLY A 6 1.51 -19.91 -13.72
N LYS A 7 2.66 -19.29 -13.42
CA LYS A 7 3.32 -19.39 -12.11
C LYS A 7 3.25 -18.06 -11.40
N THR A 8 3.02 -18.10 -10.10
CA THR A 8 3.17 -16.92 -9.25
C THR A 8 4.64 -16.52 -9.16
N PHE A 9 4.90 -15.25 -8.85
CA PHE A 9 6.26 -14.78 -8.64
C PHE A 9 6.91 -15.51 -7.46
N ARG A 10 6.12 -15.86 -6.44
CA ARG A 10 6.54 -16.69 -5.31
C ARG A 10 7.04 -18.07 -5.76
N GLU A 11 6.32 -18.75 -6.65
CA GLU A 11 6.73 -20.05 -7.18
C GLU A 11 7.99 -19.94 -8.05
N LEU A 12 8.11 -18.88 -8.84
CA LEU A 12 9.31 -18.59 -9.61
C LEU A 12 10.52 -18.37 -8.69
N MET A 13 10.37 -17.60 -7.61
CA MET A 13 11.42 -17.38 -6.61
C MET A 13 11.86 -18.65 -5.88
N ALA A 14 10.94 -19.58 -5.64
CA ALA A 14 11.25 -20.85 -4.99
C ALA A 14 12.18 -21.74 -5.85
N ASP A 15 12.15 -21.58 -7.18
CA ASP A 15 13.07 -22.23 -8.10
C ASP A 15 14.22 -21.29 -8.48
N TRP A 16 15.31 -21.34 -7.71
CA TRP A 16 16.44 -20.41 -7.84
C TRP A 16 17.07 -20.35 -9.24
N ARG A 17 17.04 -21.44 -10.02
CA ARG A 17 17.62 -21.48 -11.38
C ARG A 17 16.76 -20.63 -12.32
N SER A 18 15.47 -20.91 -12.31
CA SER A 18 14.47 -20.15 -13.07
C SER A 18 14.46 -18.68 -12.64
N PHE A 19 14.47 -18.40 -11.33
CA PHE A 19 14.42 -17.03 -10.81
C PHE A 19 15.60 -16.18 -11.29
N ARG A 20 16.82 -16.71 -11.30
CA ARG A 20 17.99 -15.95 -11.74
C ARG A 20 17.85 -15.46 -13.19
N GLU A 21 17.22 -16.26 -14.05
CA GLU A 21 17.03 -15.96 -15.46
C GLU A 21 15.89 -14.95 -15.69
N VAL A 22 14.81 -15.03 -14.91
CA VAL A 22 13.59 -14.23 -15.15
C VAL A 22 13.39 -13.07 -14.18
N SER A 23 14.20 -12.94 -13.13
CA SER A 23 14.00 -11.97 -12.04
C SER A 23 13.90 -10.52 -12.52
N GLU A 24 14.81 -10.08 -13.39
CA GLU A 24 14.81 -8.72 -13.93
C GLU A 24 13.53 -8.40 -14.72
N TYR A 25 13.10 -9.36 -15.55
CA TYR A 25 11.85 -9.26 -16.29
C TYR A 25 10.65 -9.19 -15.35
N CYS A 26 10.60 -10.04 -14.32
CA CYS A 26 9.51 -10.06 -13.35
C CYS A 26 9.42 -8.73 -12.59
N TYR A 27 10.54 -8.21 -12.08
CA TYR A 27 10.56 -6.90 -11.42
C TYR A 27 10.11 -5.77 -12.34
N THR A 28 10.55 -5.79 -13.60
CA THR A 28 10.12 -4.80 -14.61
C THR A 28 8.61 -4.85 -14.84
N MET A 29 8.02 -6.04 -14.91
CA MET A 29 6.58 -6.18 -15.14
C MET A 29 5.76 -5.77 -13.91
N VAL A 30 6.21 -6.12 -12.70
CA VAL A 30 5.56 -5.67 -11.46
C VAL A 30 5.66 -4.15 -11.30
N GLU A 31 6.81 -3.56 -11.60
CA GLU A 31 6.98 -2.11 -11.63
C GLU A 31 6.01 -1.45 -12.61
N LYS A 32 5.92 -1.96 -13.84
CA LYS A 32 4.97 -1.45 -14.86
C LYS A 32 3.53 -1.54 -14.39
N ALA A 33 3.13 -2.65 -13.76
CA ALA A 33 1.79 -2.82 -13.22
C ALA A 33 1.48 -1.79 -12.13
N ILE A 34 2.41 -1.60 -11.18
CA ILE A 34 2.25 -0.59 -10.11
C ILE A 34 2.19 0.83 -10.69
N ARG A 35 3.04 1.16 -11.66
CA ARG A 35 2.99 2.49 -12.32
C ARG A 35 1.68 2.71 -13.06
N LEU A 36 1.13 1.67 -13.70
CA LEU A 36 -0.17 1.72 -14.35
C LEU A 36 -1.30 1.96 -13.32
N PHE A 37 -1.27 1.28 -12.18
CA PHE A 37 -2.22 1.50 -11.10
C PHE A 37 -2.18 2.95 -10.58
N LEU A 38 -0.97 3.46 -10.32
CA LEU A 38 -0.79 4.82 -9.84
C LEU A 38 -1.19 5.90 -10.85
N SER A 39 -1.31 5.55 -12.14
CA SER A 39 -1.74 6.45 -13.22
C SER A 39 -3.23 6.40 -13.52
N PHE A 40 -4.00 5.52 -12.85
CA PHE A 40 -5.45 5.49 -13.02
C PHE A 40 -6.08 6.82 -12.64
N TYR A 41 -7.02 7.27 -13.48
CA TYR A 41 -7.83 8.43 -13.17
C TYR A 41 -8.66 8.19 -11.91
N VAL A 42 -8.55 9.09 -10.95
CA VAL A 42 -9.39 9.10 -9.75
C VAL A 42 -10.45 10.18 -9.94
N SER A 43 -11.72 9.78 -9.78
CA SER A 43 -12.85 10.69 -9.94
C SER A 43 -12.78 11.84 -8.95
N GLU A 44 -13.17 13.04 -9.41
CA GLU A 44 -13.36 14.19 -8.52
C GLU A 44 -14.35 13.83 -7.40
N GLY A 45 -13.97 14.13 -6.15
CA GLY A 45 -14.77 13.80 -4.96
C GLY A 45 -14.57 12.38 -4.42
N ALA A 46 -13.64 11.58 -4.95
CA ALA A 46 -13.25 10.33 -4.32
C ALA A 46 -12.69 10.60 -2.90
N ALA A 47 -13.05 9.71 -1.97
CA ALA A 47 -12.57 9.74 -0.59
C ALA A 47 -11.53 8.62 -0.34
N PRO A 48 -10.66 8.76 0.68
CA PRO A 48 -9.70 7.72 1.02
C PRO A 48 -10.38 6.39 1.37
N GLY A 49 -10.05 5.32 0.66
CA GLY A 49 -10.71 4.02 0.84
C GLY A 49 -10.73 3.13 -0.40
N PRO A 50 -11.31 1.93 -0.30
CA PRO A 50 -11.51 1.06 -1.46
C PRO A 50 -12.45 1.70 -2.48
N TYR A 51 -12.42 1.19 -3.72
CA TYR A 51 -13.37 1.61 -4.76
C TYR A 51 -14.82 1.43 -4.29
N GLY A 52 -15.65 2.46 -4.45
CA GLY A 52 -17.02 2.49 -3.93
C GLY A 52 -17.14 2.94 -2.46
N GLY A 53 -16.02 3.27 -1.80
CA GLY A 53 -15.97 3.72 -0.42
C GLY A 53 -15.92 2.57 0.60
N GLY A 54 -15.53 2.90 1.83
CA GLY A 54 -15.47 1.93 2.95
C GLY A 54 -14.22 2.07 3.81
N ILE A 55 -13.92 1.00 4.56
CA ILE A 55 -12.76 0.95 5.45
C ILE A 55 -11.50 0.67 4.64
N ILE A 56 -10.49 1.53 4.78
CA ILE A 56 -9.16 1.33 4.18
C ILE A 56 -8.57 0.01 4.70
N ARG A 57 -8.03 -0.78 3.77
CA ARG A 57 -7.14 -1.89 4.09
C ARG A 57 -5.72 -1.57 3.67
N HIS A 58 -4.79 -1.54 4.63
CA HIS A 58 -3.40 -1.15 4.39
C HIS A 58 -2.45 -1.60 5.52
N PRO A 59 -1.19 -1.99 5.22
CA PRO A 59 -0.17 -2.39 6.22
C PRO A 59 0.22 -1.33 7.26
N LEU A 60 -0.26 -0.09 7.10
CA LEU A 60 -0.07 0.97 8.09
C LEU A 60 -0.90 0.72 9.35
N PHE A 61 -2.06 0.09 9.20
CA PHE A 61 -3.02 -0.11 10.27
C PHE A 61 -2.86 -1.50 10.89
N ASN A 62 -3.25 -1.63 12.16
CA ASN A 62 -3.31 -2.94 12.82
C ASN A 62 -4.28 -3.87 12.09
N ASP A 63 -3.92 -5.15 11.97
CA ASP A 63 -4.66 -6.16 11.19
C ASP A 63 -5.02 -5.70 9.77
N TYR A 64 -4.16 -4.85 9.18
CA TYR A 64 -4.34 -4.23 7.88
C TYR A 64 -5.62 -3.41 7.73
N LYS A 65 -6.31 -3.02 8.81
CA LYS A 65 -7.66 -2.41 8.72
C LYS A 65 -7.72 -1.08 9.45
N ALA A 66 -8.13 -0.03 8.74
CA ALA A 66 -8.37 1.27 9.37
C ALA A 66 -9.50 1.21 10.41
N PRO A 67 -9.42 2.02 11.48
CA PRO A 67 -10.37 1.95 12.58
C PRO A 67 -11.73 2.62 12.27
N ILE A 68 -11.77 3.45 11.24
CA ILE A 68 -12.95 4.17 10.72
C ILE A 68 -12.80 4.36 9.20
N GLN A 69 -13.91 4.70 8.56
CA GLN A 69 -13.91 5.27 7.21
C GLN A 69 -13.53 6.75 7.30
N TYR A 70 -12.90 7.27 6.27
CA TYR A 70 -12.51 8.69 6.18
C TYR A 70 -13.21 9.31 4.98
N ASP A 71 -13.85 10.45 5.22
CA ASP A 71 -14.59 11.17 4.17
C ASP A 71 -13.69 12.12 3.37
N SER A 72 -12.46 12.36 3.84
CA SER A 72 -11.48 13.24 3.18
C SER A 72 -10.05 12.90 3.58
N VAL A 73 -9.09 13.30 2.73
CA VAL A 73 -7.65 13.25 3.06
C VAL A 73 -7.34 14.04 4.33
N ASP A 74 -7.98 15.20 4.53
CA ASP A 74 -7.81 16.02 5.75
C ASP A 74 -8.20 15.25 7.02
N MET A 75 -9.31 14.50 6.98
CA MET A 75 -9.75 13.70 8.12
C MET A 75 -8.75 12.58 8.43
N LEU A 76 -8.24 11.92 7.38
CA LEU A 76 -7.20 10.91 7.49
C LEU A 76 -5.90 11.49 8.08
N GLU A 77 -5.41 12.60 7.52
CA GLU A 77 -4.21 13.30 8.00
C GLU A 77 -4.34 13.70 9.47
N LYS A 78 -5.44 14.36 9.85
CA LYS A 78 -5.70 14.77 11.24
C LYS A 78 -5.66 13.59 12.20
N HIS A 79 -6.25 12.47 11.80
CA HIS A 79 -6.25 11.27 12.62
C HIS A 79 -4.83 10.69 12.78
N LEU A 80 -4.10 10.51 11.68
CA LEU A 80 -2.72 10.03 11.71
C LEU A 80 -1.81 10.94 12.57
N ASN A 81 -1.97 12.25 12.45
CA ASN A 81 -1.21 13.23 13.23
C ASN A 81 -1.56 13.21 14.72
N LYS A 82 -2.84 13.00 15.06
CA LYS A 82 -3.25 12.79 16.45
C LYS A 82 -2.65 11.51 17.03
N VAL A 83 -2.58 10.42 16.25
CA VAL A 83 -1.92 9.17 16.65
C VAL A 83 -0.41 9.40 16.86
N ALA A 84 0.26 10.08 15.94
CA ALA A 84 1.71 10.35 16.02
C ALA A 84 2.10 11.12 17.30
N THR A 85 1.26 12.09 17.68
CA THR A 85 1.51 13.04 18.78
C THR A 85 0.94 12.62 20.12
N ILE A 86 0.22 11.49 20.20
CA ILE A 86 -0.55 11.11 21.40
C ILE A 86 0.30 10.97 22.67
N ILE A 87 1.53 10.47 22.53
CA ILE A 87 2.48 10.34 23.65
C ILE A 87 3.29 11.64 23.83
N ARG A 88 3.67 12.29 22.73
CA ARG A 88 4.55 13.48 22.75
C ARG A 88 4.12 14.47 21.68
N LYS A 89 3.66 15.66 22.10
CA LYS A 89 3.18 16.72 21.18
C LYS A 89 4.23 17.22 20.20
N ALA A 90 5.52 17.19 20.56
CA ALA A 90 6.62 17.64 19.71
C ALA A 90 7.05 16.60 18.65
N THR A 91 6.36 15.46 18.54
CA THR A 91 6.66 14.46 17.51
C THR A 91 6.31 15.00 16.12
N PRO A 92 7.14 14.75 15.09
CA PRO A 92 6.82 15.10 13.71
C PRO A 92 5.48 14.52 13.24
N THR A 93 4.79 15.28 12.40
CA THR A 93 3.52 14.90 11.78
C THR A 93 3.73 14.47 10.33
N VAL A 94 2.77 13.73 9.78
CA VAL A 94 2.68 13.54 8.33
C VAL A 94 2.03 14.76 7.68
N ARG A 95 2.36 14.96 6.41
CA ARG A 95 1.65 15.87 5.51
C ARG A 95 1.26 15.09 4.26
N LEU A 96 -0.02 14.86 4.07
CA LEU A 96 -0.59 14.13 2.96
C LEU A 96 -0.89 15.11 1.83
N GLU A 97 -0.51 14.73 0.61
CA GLU A 97 -0.99 15.35 -0.61
C GLU A 97 -2.50 15.13 -0.77
N PRO A 98 -3.24 16.11 -1.34
CA PRO A 98 -4.67 15.99 -1.52
C PRO A 98 -5.06 14.98 -2.60
N ASP A 99 -4.16 14.72 -3.56
CA ASP A 99 -4.40 13.81 -4.67
C ASP A 99 -4.41 12.36 -4.20
N LEU A 100 -5.37 11.60 -4.70
CA LEU A 100 -5.50 10.17 -4.45
C LEU A 100 -4.98 9.37 -5.65
N HIS A 101 -4.35 8.25 -5.35
CA HIS A 101 -3.88 7.28 -6.33
C HIS A 101 -4.49 5.91 -6.03
N PHE A 102 -4.68 5.08 -7.05
CA PHE A 102 -5.05 3.69 -6.84
C PHE A 102 -3.83 2.91 -6.32
N VAL A 103 -3.72 2.80 -5.00
CA VAL A 103 -2.63 2.14 -4.28
C VAL A 103 -2.95 0.66 -4.15
N PHE A 104 -2.07 -0.19 -4.65
CA PHE A 104 -2.09 -1.64 -4.44
C PHE A 104 -1.08 -2.00 -3.34
N ALA A 105 -1.57 -2.21 -2.12
CA ALA A 105 -0.70 -2.33 -0.95
C ALA A 105 -0.26 -3.77 -0.62
N ASP A 106 -0.93 -4.79 -1.17
CA ASP A 106 -0.60 -6.19 -0.91
C ASP A 106 0.45 -6.71 -1.89
N LEU A 107 1.70 -6.31 -1.65
CA LEU A 107 2.86 -6.67 -2.47
C LEU A 107 3.38 -8.09 -2.21
N TYR A 108 2.52 -8.98 -1.73
CA TYR A 108 2.86 -10.38 -1.62
C TYR A 108 3.14 -11.02 -2.98
N GLU A 109 4.23 -11.78 -3.08
CA GLU A 109 4.73 -12.34 -4.33
C GLU A 109 3.77 -13.37 -4.96
N GLY A 110 2.88 -13.94 -4.15
CA GLY A 110 1.81 -14.81 -4.62
C GLY A 110 0.74 -14.08 -5.43
N ASN A 111 0.64 -12.75 -5.29
CA ASN A 111 -0.38 -11.94 -5.96
C ASN A 111 0.01 -11.52 -7.39
N PHE A 112 1.22 -11.86 -7.83
CA PHE A 112 1.71 -11.58 -9.18
C PHE A 112 1.89 -12.91 -9.91
N MET A 113 1.10 -13.15 -10.96
CA MET A 113 1.16 -14.34 -11.79
C MET A 113 1.74 -14.00 -13.16
N PHE A 114 2.63 -14.87 -13.65
CA PHE A 114 3.24 -14.78 -14.97
C PHE A 114 2.76 -15.95 -15.82
N THR A 115 2.19 -15.64 -16.98
CA THR A 115 1.72 -16.65 -17.94
C THR A 115 2.88 -17.11 -18.82
N ASP A 116 2.73 -18.28 -19.45
CA ASP A 116 3.70 -18.77 -20.43
C ASP A 116 3.81 -17.87 -21.67
N ALA A 117 2.79 -17.02 -21.92
CA ALA A 117 2.80 -16.01 -22.98
C ALA A 117 3.63 -14.76 -22.63
N GLY A 118 4.09 -14.62 -21.38
CA GLY A 118 4.81 -13.44 -20.92
C GLY A 118 3.89 -12.27 -20.53
N ASP A 119 2.66 -12.57 -20.11
CA ASP A 119 1.77 -11.58 -19.51
C ASP A 119 1.83 -11.63 -17.99
N ILE A 120 1.56 -10.48 -17.35
CA ILE A 120 1.39 -10.39 -15.90
C ILE A 120 -0.08 -10.27 -15.54
N TYR A 121 -0.51 -11.07 -14.58
CA TYR A 121 -1.78 -10.94 -13.90
C TYR A 121 -1.53 -10.56 -12.46
N VAL A 122 -2.09 -9.43 -12.03
CA VAL A 122 -2.13 -9.06 -10.61
C VAL A 122 -3.48 -9.51 -10.06
N ILE A 123 -3.46 -10.23 -8.95
CA ILE A 123 -4.65 -10.75 -8.29
C ILE A 123 -4.74 -10.21 -6.86
N ASP A 124 -5.86 -10.49 -6.21
CA ASP A 124 -6.14 -10.11 -4.82
C ASP A 124 -6.04 -8.60 -4.53
N PHE A 125 -7.08 -7.86 -4.93
CA PHE A 125 -7.20 -6.42 -4.72
C PHE A 125 -7.83 -6.07 -3.36
N GLU A 126 -7.84 -6.98 -2.37
CA GLU A 126 -8.48 -6.73 -1.06
C GLU A 126 -7.87 -5.50 -0.35
N GLN A 127 -6.58 -5.25 -0.52
CA GLN A 127 -5.88 -4.08 0.04
C GLN A 127 -5.68 -2.95 -0.97
N ALA A 128 -6.42 -2.95 -2.08
CA ALA A 128 -6.40 -1.85 -3.03
C ALA A 128 -7.27 -0.70 -2.51
N SER A 129 -6.77 0.53 -2.57
CA SER A 129 -7.51 1.71 -2.09
C SER A 129 -7.03 2.99 -2.79
N PHE A 130 -7.94 3.95 -2.94
CA PHE A 130 -7.59 5.32 -3.26
C PHE A 130 -6.98 5.99 -2.05
N LEU A 131 -5.68 6.28 -2.13
CA LEU A 131 -4.89 6.83 -1.01
C LEU A 131 -3.86 7.83 -1.54
N PRO A 132 -3.37 8.75 -0.70
CA PRO A 132 -2.18 9.53 -1.02
C PRO A 132 -1.00 8.61 -1.40
N LEU A 133 -0.19 9.02 -2.37
CA LEU A 133 0.97 8.31 -2.89
C LEU A 133 1.93 7.81 -1.80
N CYS A 134 2.09 8.54 -0.69
CA CYS A 134 2.98 8.10 0.39
C CYS A 134 2.55 6.76 1.04
N PHE A 135 1.29 6.33 0.87
CA PHE A 135 0.83 5.01 1.29
C PHE A 135 1.46 3.90 0.44
N MET A 136 1.58 4.11 -0.88
CA MET A 136 2.32 3.20 -1.75
C MET A 136 3.81 3.12 -1.34
N SER A 137 4.43 4.26 -1.04
CA SER A 137 5.80 4.28 -0.50
C SER A 137 5.91 3.45 0.77
N TYR A 138 4.90 3.49 1.64
CA TYR A 138 4.87 2.70 2.87
C TYR A 138 4.66 1.21 2.62
N ALA A 139 3.87 0.83 1.61
CA ALA A 139 3.72 -0.56 1.19
C ALA A 139 5.07 -1.14 0.67
N LEU A 140 5.86 -0.33 -0.04
CA LEU A 140 7.16 -0.73 -0.59
C LEU A 140 8.26 -0.96 0.46
N ILE A 141 8.06 -0.60 1.72
CA ILE A 141 9.02 -0.88 2.81
C ILE A 141 8.61 -2.08 3.67
N GLN A 142 7.55 -2.80 3.29
CA GLN A 142 7.15 -4.04 3.95
C GLN A 142 8.14 -5.17 3.67
N ARG A 143 8.08 -6.23 4.48
CA ARG A 143 9.02 -7.37 4.41
C ARG A 143 8.65 -8.40 3.34
N HIS A 144 8.30 -7.94 2.15
CA HIS A 144 8.17 -8.78 0.97
C HIS A 144 9.47 -8.70 0.16
N GLN A 145 9.89 -9.81 -0.44
CA GLN A 145 11.07 -9.92 -1.29
C GLN A 145 11.01 -8.95 -2.48
N VAL A 146 9.81 -8.64 -2.98
CA VAL A 146 9.64 -7.68 -4.09
C VAL A 146 9.78 -6.23 -3.68
N CYS A 147 9.57 -5.91 -2.41
CA CYS A 147 9.50 -4.54 -1.92
C CYS A 147 10.81 -3.76 -2.12
N GLY A 148 11.95 -4.31 -1.70
CA GLY A 148 13.25 -3.63 -1.81
C GLY A 148 13.62 -3.23 -3.25
N PRO A 149 13.65 -4.18 -4.21
CA PRO A 149 13.90 -3.86 -5.61
C PRO A 149 12.91 -2.86 -6.21
N LEU A 150 11.63 -2.91 -5.81
CA LEU A 150 10.60 -2.00 -6.31
C LEU A 150 10.70 -0.60 -5.69
N GLU A 151 11.11 -0.49 -4.42
CA GLU A 151 11.35 0.80 -3.75
C GLU A 151 12.36 1.63 -4.54
N GLU A 152 13.49 1.03 -4.92
CA GLU A 152 14.55 1.67 -5.71
C GLU A 152 14.06 2.05 -7.12
N ARG A 153 13.33 1.16 -7.79
CA ARG A 153 12.84 1.38 -9.16
C ARG A 153 11.76 2.46 -9.24
N LEU A 154 10.79 2.42 -8.33
CA LEU A 154 9.65 3.35 -8.35
C LEU A 154 10.06 4.74 -7.87
N ASN A 155 11.00 4.83 -6.92
CA ASN A 155 11.54 6.07 -6.38
C ASN A 155 10.43 7.04 -5.92
N LEU A 156 9.47 6.52 -5.15
CA LEU A 156 8.33 7.28 -4.64
C LEU A 156 8.75 8.17 -3.44
N PRO A 157 7.97 9.22 -3.11
CA PRO A 157 8.29 10.12 -2.00
C PRO A 157 8.45 9.41 -0.65
N GLN A 158 9.49 9.78 0.10
CA GLN A 158 9.87 9.10 1.36
C GLN A 158 9.68 9.95 2.63
N ASN A 159 9.31 11.23 2.49
CA ASN A 159 9.27 12.21 3.59
C ASN A 159 8.36 11.80 4.75
N ASN A 160 7.24 11.11 4.48
CA ASN A 160 6.30 10.69 5.51
C ASN A 160 6.68 9.35 6.19
N ILE A 161 7.60 8.56 5.61
CA ILE A 161 7.88 7.19 6.06
C ILE A 161 8.33 7.09 7.53
N PRO A 162 9.25 7.92 8.04
CA PRO A 162 9.66 7.84 9.44
C PRO A 162 8.48 8.03 10.41
N THR A 163 7.59 8.98 10.11
CA THR A 163 6.41 9.25 10.92
C THR A 163 5.37 8.14 10.77
N MET A 164 5.15 7.63 9.57
CA MET A 164 4.23 6.51 9.32
C MET A 164 4.65 5.22 10.03
N ARG A 165 5.95 4.90 10.09
CA ARG A 165 6.45 3.74 10.87
C ARG A 165 6.12 3.86 12.35
N ARG A 166 6.26 5.07 12.91
CA ARG A 166 5.88 5.36 14.30
C ARG A 166 4.37 5.20 14.51
N ILE A 167 3.57 5.74 13.59
CA ILE A 167 2.10 5.62 13.63
C ILE A 167 1.67 4.13 13.58
N CYS A 168 2.27 3.33 12.70
CA CYS A 168 2.02 1.88 12.65
C CYS A 168 2.32 1.22 13.99
N GLY A 169 3.49 1.50 14.59
CA GLY A 169 3.83 1.01 15.92
C GLY A 169 2.78 1.38 16.97
N MET A 170 2.23 2.60 16.92
CA MET A 170 1.15 3.03 17.82
C MET A 170 -0.15 2.24 17.57
N PHE A 171 -0.51 1.97 16.32
CA PHE A 171 -1.68 1.15 16.00
C PHE A 171 -1.52 -0.29 16.48
N VAL A 172 -0.34 -0.89 16.37
CA VAL A 172 -0.06 -2.27 16.83
C VAL A 172 -0.08 -2.36 18.36
N MET A 173 0.46 -1.38 19.06
CA MET A 173 0.55 -1.40 20.53
C MET A 173 -0.77 -1.04 21.24
N SER A 174 -1.80 -0.62 20.50
CA SER A 174 -2.98 0.01 21.10
C SER A 174 -4.29 -0.57 20.58
N THR A 175 -5.39 -0.29 21.28
CA THR A 175 -6.72 -0.71 20.82
C THR A 175 -7.11 -0.01 19.53
N SER A 176 -7.99 -0.63 18.75
CA SER A 176 -8.53 -0.14 17.46
C SER A 176 -9.30 1.20 17.53
N ARG A 177 -9.29 1.91 18.67
CA ARG A 177 -9.94 3.20 18.87
C ARG A 177 -8.98 4.36 19.13
N LEU A 178 -7.67 4.12 19.10
CA LEU A 178 -6.68 5.15 19.36
C LEU A 178 -6.81 6.31 18.34
N GLY A 179 -6.80 7.55 18.83
CA GLY A 179 -6.85 8.73 17.97
C GLY A 179 -8.24 9.13 17.47
N LYS A 180 -9.29 8.32 17.62
CA LYS A 180 -10.65 8.70 17.22
C LYS A 180 -11.06 10.02 17.87
N CYS A 181 -11.51 11.00 17.07
CA CYS A 181 -12.36 12.06 17.63
C CYS A 181 -13.73 11.41 17.83
N LEU A 182 -14.17 11.29 19.08
CA LEU A 182 -15.59 11.11 19.33
C LEU A 182 -16.25 12.35 18.75
N SER A 183 -17.07 12.18 17.71
CA SER A 183 -18.02 13.22 17.32
C SER A 183 -18.83 13.56 18.57
N ALA A 184 -18.75 14.83 18.98
CA ALA A 184 -19.70 15.41 19.92
C ALA A 184 -21.09 15.49 19.27
#